data_AF-A0A920Q7G1-F1
#
_entry.id   AF-A0A920Q7G1-F1
#
_cell.length_a   1.000
_cell.length_b   1.000
_cell.length_c   1.000
_cell.angle_alpha   90.00
_cell.angle_beta   90.00
_cell.angle_gamma   90.00
#
_symmetry.space_group_name_H-M   'P 1'
#
loop_
_entity.id
_entity.type
_entity.pdbx_description
1 polymer ?
#
loop_
_entity_poly.entity_id
_entity_poly.type
_entity_poly.pdbx_seq_one_letter_code
_entity_poly.pdbx_strand_id
1 'polypeptide(L)'
;MTSPEQRVELVKSESQRIQRYLEDLSDKDLTQTSACDAWEVGDVVAHLTASVDLYESAISRGITGDSNPPEGLSAAGVSSLMTRLEENTQRVINLRQGYRRPAFKRLFWKVRRLD
;
A
#
# COMPACT_ATOMS: atom_id res chain seq x y z
N MET A 1 23.74 -8.13 8.76
CA MET A 1 22.82 -7.27 7.97
C MET A 1 22.61 -7.93 6.63
N THR A 2 21.39 -8.03 6.12
CA THR A 2 21.10 -8.55 4.77
C THR A 2 21.54 -7.54 3.69
N SER A 3 22.09 -8.05 2.59
CA SER A 3 22.52 -7.23 1.44
C SER A 3 21.32 -6.58 0.73
N PRO A 4 21.52 -5.51 -0.05
CA PRO A 4 20.47 -4.92 -0.86
C PRO A 4 19.76 -5.94 -1.77
N GLU A 5 20.51 -6.84 -2.39
CA GLU A 5 19.99 -7.89 -3.28
C GLU A 5 19.12 -8.87 -2.51
N GLN A 6 19.58 -9.31 -1.33
CA GLN A 6 18.81 -10.17 -0.45
C GLN A 6 17.50 -9.51 0.01
N ARG A 7 17.50 -8.18 0.21
CA ARG A 7 16.29 -7.43 0.56
C ARG A 7 15.32 -7.34 -0.62
N VAL A 8 15.82 -7.14 -1.84
CA VAL A 8 15.00 -7.13 -3.05
C VAL A 8 14.31 -8.47 -3.25
N GLU A 9 15.04 -9.58 -3.12
CA GLU A 9 14.47 -10.92 -3.26
C GLU A 9 13.45 -11.21 -2.16
N LEU A 10 13.71 -10.79 -0.92
CA LEU A 10 12.73 -10.90 0.17
C LEU A 10 11.46 -10.11 -0.13
N VAL A 11 11.57 -8.86 -0.60
CA VAL A 11 10.41 -8.03 -0.97
C VAL A 11 9.60 -8.70 -2.08
N LYS A 12 10.24 -9.28 -3.10
CA LYS A 12 9.56 -10.02 -4.16
C LYS A 12 8.81 -11.24 -3.60
N SER A 13 9.49 -12.08 -2.81
CA SER A 13 8.87 -13.29 -2.26
C SER A 13 7.69 -13.00 -1.34
N GLU A 14 7.82 -11.96 -0.50
CA GLU A 14 6.74 -11.53 0.40
C GLU A 14 5.58 -10.91 -0.38
N SER A 15 5.86 -10.12 -1.43
CA SER A 15 4.82 -9.56 -2.31
C SER A 15 4.01 -10.65 -2.99
N GLN A 16 4.66 -11.70 -3.50
CA GLN A 16 3.98 -12.86 -4.09
C GLN A 16 3.15 -13.64 -3.06
N ARG A 17 3.64 -13.79 -1.82
CA ARG A 17 2.88 -14.47 -0.76
C ARG A 17 1.64 -13.67 -0.35
N ILE A 18 1.78 -12.35 -0.21
CA ILE A 18 0.65 -11.44 0.04
C ILE A 18 -0.34 -11.50 -1.11
N GLN A 19 0.12 -11.47 -2.37
CA GLN A 19 -0.74 -11.56 -3.53
C GLN A 19 -1.62 -12.82 -3.46
N ARG A 20 -1.02 -14.00 -3.29
CA ARG A 20 -1.77 -15.27 -3.18
C ARG A 20 -2.77 -15.25 -2.02
N TYR A 21 -2.37 -14.77 -0.85
CA TYR A 21 -3.27 -14.67 0.29
C TYR A 21 -4.49 -13.79 0.00
N LEU A 22 -4.26 -12.64 -0.64
CA LEU A 22 -5.34 -11.74 -1.01
C LEU A 22 -6.29 -12.43 -2.00
N GLU A 23 -5.78 -13.14 -3.01
CA GLU A 23 -6.59 -13.82 -4.04
C GLU A 23 -7.66 -14.76 -3.47
N ASP A 24 -7.39 -15.34 -2.30
CA ASP A 24 -8.28 -16.28 -1.63
C ASP A 24 -9.35 -15.61 -0.74
N LEU A 25 -9.30 -14.28 -0.54
CA LEU A 25 -10.26 -13.56 0.29
C LEU A 25 -11.63 -13.43 -0.39
N SER A 26 -12.68 -13.83 0.31
CA SER A 26 -14.07 -13.60 -0.12
C SER A 26 -14.57 -12.21 0.27
N ASP A 27 -15.69 -11.77 -0.34
CA ASP A 27 -16.35 -10.50 0.04
C ASP A 27 -16.72 -10.48 1.53
N LYS A 28 -17.08 -11.63 2.11
CA LYS A 28 -17.38 -11.75 3.53
C LYS A 28 -16.15 -11.53 4.40
N ASP A 29 -14.98 -12.02 3.97
CA ASP A 29 -13.73 -11.86 4.72
C ASP A 29 -13.31 -10.39 4.76
N LEU A 30 -13.57 -9.64 3.69
CA LEU A 30 -13.27 -8.20 3.63
C LEU A 30 -14.09 -7.36 4.62
N THR A 31 -15.26 -7.83 5.04
CA THR A 31 -16.12 -7.13 6.01
C THR A 31 -15.84 -7.49 7.47
N GLN A 32 -14.91 -8.43 7.74
CA GLN A 32 -14.56 -8.79 9.11
C GLN A 32 -13.73 -7.69 9.76
N THR A 33 -13.92 -7.49 11.07
CA THR A 33 -13.05 -6.62 11.87
C THR A 33 -11.62 -7.15 11.82
N SER A 34 -10.66 -6.27 11.58
CA SER A 34 -9.23 -6.60 11.61
C SER A 34 -8.71 -6.68 13.05
N ALA A 35 -7.43 -6.98 13.24
CA ALA A 35 -6.79 -6.88 14.56
C ALA A 35 -6.75 -5.44 15.11
N CYS A 36 -7.00 -4.44 14.27
CA CYS A 36 -7.32 -3.08 14.69
C CYS A 36 -8.84 -2.92 14.64
N ASP A 37 -9.48 -2.78 15.80
CA ASP A 37 -10.95 -2.72 15.91
C ASP A 37 -11.58 -1.55 15.13
N ALA A 38 -10.78 -0.54 14.79
CA ALA A 38 -11.23 0.59 13.97
C ALA A 38 -11.35 0.25 12.48
N TRP A 39 -10.75 -0.85 12.02
CA TRP A 39 -10.59 -1.19 10.59
C TRP A 39 -11.19 -2.56 10.28
N GLU A 40 -11.88 -2.67 9.16
CA GLU A 40 -12.21 -3.96 8.55
C GLU A 40 -11.01 -4.50 7.76
N VAL A 41 -11.00 -5.80 7.46
CA VAL A 41 -9.96 -6.40 6.60
C VAL A 41 -9.87 -5.67 5.26
N GLY A 42 -11.00 -5.24 4.69
CA GLY A 42 -11.04 -4.43 3.47
C GLY A 42 -10.28 -3.10 3.59
N ASP A 43 -10.28 -2.44 4.75
CA ASP A 43 -9.51 -1.22 5.00
C ASP A 43 -8.02 -1.50 5.02
N VAL A 44 -7.60 -2.62 5.63
CA VAL A 44 -6.21 -3.08 5.63
C VAL A 44 -5.74 -3.34 4.20
N VAL A 45 -6.54 -4.04 3.39
CA VAL A 45 -6.20 -4.32 1.98
C VAL A 45 -6.11 -3.03 1.16
N ALA A 46 -7.03 -2.09 1.38
CA ALA A 46 -7.00 -0.78 0.74
C ALA A 46 -5.74 0.01 1.11
N HIS A 47 -5.35 -0.01 2.39
CA HIS A 47 -4.14 0.65 2.89
C HIS A 47 -2.85 0.07 2.29
N LEU A 48 -2.74 -1.25 2.21
CA LEU A 48 -1.60 -1.92 1.56
C LEU A 48 -1.52 -1.56 0.07
N THR A 49 -2.66 -1.55 -0.62
CA THR A 49 -2.73 -1.19 -2.05
C THR A 49 -2.32 0.28 -2.27
N ALA A 50 -2.80 1.19 -1.42
CA ALA A 50 -2.43 2.61 -1.46
C ALA A 50 -0.91 2.82 -1.31
N SER A 51 -0.30 2.02 -0.44
CA SER A 51 1.14 2.08 -0.16
C SER A 51 1.97 1.65 -1.38
N VAL A 52 1.53 0.65 -2.13
CA VAL A 52 2.22 0.22 -3.37
C VAL A 52 2.23 1.34 -4.40
N ASP A 53 1.09 2.00 -4.63
CA ASP A 53 1.00 3.13 -5.56
C ASP A 53 1.90 4.29 -5.13
N LEU A 54 1.95 4.55 -3.82
CA LEU A 54 2.79 5.60 -3.25
C LEU A 54 4.28 5.33 -3.46
N TYR A 55 4.75 4.13 -3.11
CA TYR A 55 6.17 3.80 -3.18
C TYR A 55 6.65 3.62 -4.62
N GLU A 56 5.85 3.04 -5.51
CA GLU A 56 6.21 2.96 -6.93
C GLU A 56 6.44 4.35 -7.53
N SER A 57 5.53 5.30 -7.25
CA SER A 57 5.66 6.69 -7.70
C SER A 57 6.90 7.37 -7.10
N ALA A 58 7.11 7.22 -5.79
CA ALA A 58 8.26 7.81 -5.11
C ALA A 58 9.61 7.26 -5.63
N ILE A 59 9.71 5.94 -5.82
CA ILE A 59 10.91 5.29 -6.35
C ILE A 59 11.17 5.75 -7.79
N SER A 60 10.14 5.75 -8.64
CA SER A 60 10.27 6.13 -10.05
C SER A 60 10.77 7.57 -10.21
N ARG A 61 10.22 8.51 -9.42
CA ARG A 61 10.66 9.91 -9.39
C ARG A 61 12.05 10.08 -8.78
N GLY A 62 12.36 9.32 -7.73
CA GLY A 62 13.68 9.32 -7.11
C GLY A 62 14.78 8.89 -8.08
N ILE A 63 14.53 7.93 -8.96
CA ILE A 63 15.47 7.51 -10.02
C ILE A 63 15.79 8.67 -10.97
N THR A 64 14.83 9.56 -11.23
CA THR A 64 15.03 10.76 -12.06
C THR A 64 15.58 11.96 -11.27
N GLY A 65 15.92 11.77 -9.99
CA GLY A 65 16.47 12.82 -9.11
C GLY A 65 15.43 13.69 -8.40
N ASP A 66 14.14 13.37 -8.51
CA ASP A 66 13.07 14.10 -7.83
C ASP A 66 12.68 13.43 -6.52
N SER A 67 13.15 14.01 -5.40
CA SER A 67 12.90 13.54 -4.05
C SER A 67 11.81 14.31 -3.31
N ASN A 68 11.03 15.16 -3.98
CA ASN A 68 9.94 15.90 -3.34
C ASN A 68 8.84 14.95 -2.84
N PRO A 69 8.13 15.29 -1.75
CA PRO A 69 7.03 14.46 -1.27
C PRO A 69 5.94 14.32 -2.34
N PRO A 70 5.31 13.14 -2.47
CA PRO A 70 4.13 12.97 -3.31
C PRO A 70 3.02 13.94 -2.90
N GLU A 71 2.16 14.32 -3.86
CA GLU A 71 1.04 15.23 -3.62
C GLU A 71 0.16 14.75 -2.45
N GLY A 72 -0.21 15.69 -1.58
CA GLY A 72 -1.00 15.42 -0.37
C GLY A 72 -0.21 14.81 0.79
N LEU A 73 1.11 14.69 0.69
CA LEU A 73 1.97 14.26 1.81
C LEU A 73 2.95 15.34 2.23
N SER A 74 3.16 15.40 3.53
CA SER A 74 4.18 16.24 4.13
C SER A 74 5.61 15.72 3.87
N ALA A 75 6.57 16.64 3.70
CA ALA A 75 7.99 16.30 3.54
C ALA A 75 8.54 15.48 4.72
N ALA A 76 9.54 14.63 4.44
CA ALA A 76 10.25 13.85 5.44
C ALA A 76 10.85 14.75 6.54
N GLY A 77 10.53 14.46 7.80
CA GLY A 77 11.07 15.20 8.95
C GLY A 77 10.42 16.56 9.25
N VAL A 78 9.41 16.98 8.47
CA VAL A 78 8.75 18.28 8.64
C VAL A 78 7.47 18.18 9.47
N SER A 79 6.64 17.17 9.22
CA SER A 79 5.35 16.98 9.90
C SER A 79 5.46 16.09 11.14
N SER A 80 4.61 16.34 12.13
CA SER A 80 4.45 15.45 13.28
C SER A 80 3.98 14.05 12.86
N LEU A 81 4.24 13.04 13.70
CA LEU A 81 3.72 11.69 13.49
C LEU A 81 2.19 11.67 13.42
N MET A 82 1.52 12.47 14.25
CA MET A 82 0.05 12.54 14.29
C MET A 82 -0.54 13.06 12.98
N THR A 83 0.04 14.13 12.43
CA THR A 83 -0.37 14.68 11.13
C THR A 83 -0.24 13.65 10.02
N ARG A 84 0.84 12.85 10.02
CA ARG A 84 1.06 11.79 9.03
C ARG A 84 0.07 10.64 9.14
N LEU A 85 -0.33 10.31 10.37
CA LEU A 85 -1.35 9.30 10.61
C LEU A 85 -2.70 9.76 10.08
N GLU A 86 -3.09 11.02 10.34
CA GLU A 86 -4.34 11.61 9.84
C GLU A 86 -4.40 11.68 8.31
N GLU A 87 -3.33 12.18 7.66
CA GLU A 87 -3.21 12.21 6.19
C GLU A 87 -3.39 10.80 5.58
N ASN A 88 -2.80 9.78 6.22
CA ASN A 88 -2.87 8.40 5.77
C ASN A 88 -4.28 7.81 5.95
N THR A 89 -4.91 8.02 7.11
CA THR A 89 -6.28 7.58 7.38
C THR A 89 -7.26 8.18 6.37
N GLN A 90 -7.17 9.49 6.10
CA GLN A 90 -8.06 10.14 5.14
C GLN A 90 -7.89 9.58 3.72
N ARG A 91 -6.66 9.27 3.32
CA ARG A 91 -6.36 8.65 2.02
C ARG A 91 -6.99 7.26 1.89
N VAL A 92 -6.91 6.42 2.93
CA VAL A 92 -7.54 5.09 2.95
C VAL A 92 -9.06 5.21 2.82
N ILE A 93 -9.68 6.12 3.56
CA ILE A 93 -11.13 6.39 3.46
C ILE A 93 -11.50 6.81 2.04
N ASN A 94 -10.78 7.79 1.46
CA ASN A 94 -11.05 8.27 0.10
C ASN A 94 -10.93 7.15 -0.95
N LEU A 95 -9.94 6.27 -0.80
CA LEU A 95 -9.76 5.11 -1.68
C LEU A 95 -10.92 4.11 -1.56
N ARG A 96 -11.35 3.81 -0.33
CA ARG A 96 -12.53 2.95 -0.09
C ARG A 96 -13.79 3.53 -0.71
N GLN A 97 -14.04 4.84 -0.54
CA GLN A 97 -15.24 5.50 -1.05
C GLN A 97 -15.22 5.68 -2.58
N GLY A 98 -14.05 5.88 -3.18
CA GLY A 98 -13.89 6.08 -4.63
C GLY A 98 -13.88 4.80 -5.47
N TYR A 99 -13.60 3.63 -4.88
CA TYR A 99 -13.52 2.36 -5.60
C TYR A 99 -14.84 1.57 -5.58
N ARG A 100 -15.71 1.82 -6.57
CA ARG A 100 -16.81 0.90 -6.95
C ARG A 100 -16.40 -0.25 -7.89
N ARG A 101 -15.09 -0.53 -8.02
CA ARG A 101 -14.51 -1.70 -8.73
C ARG A 101 -13.41 -2.31 -7.83
N PRO A 102 -13.13 -3.62 -7.84
CA PRO A 102 -12.33 -4.22 -6.78
C PRO A 102 -10.87 -3.73 -6.85
N ALA A 103 -10.39 -3.08 -5.78
CA ALA A 103 -8.98 -2.69 -5.58
C ALA A 103 -8.02 -3.86 -5.84
N PHE A 104 -8.50 -5.08 -5.57
CA PHE A 104 -7.96 -6.36 -5.97
C PHE A 104 -7.36 -6.41 -7.37
N LYS A 105 -8.08 -5.96 -8.41
CA LYS A 105 -7.60 -6.11 -9.79
C LYS A 105 -6.40 -5.23 -10.12
N ARG A 106 -6.16 -4.16 -9.36
CA ARG A 106 -5.10 -3.18 -9.62
C ARG A 106 -3.79 -3.54 -8.93
N LEU A 107 -3.85 -3.98 -7.66
CA LEU A 107 -2.71 -4.55 -6.95
C LEU A 107 -2.17 -5.78 -7.70
N PHE A 108 -3.07 -6.66 -8.12
CA PHE A 108 -2.76 -7.87 -8.88
C PHE A 108 -2.02 -7.57 -10.19
N TRP A 109 -2.42 -6.51 -10.91
CA TRP A 109 -1.77 -6.13 -12.18
C TRP A 109 -0.35 -5.59 -11.98
N LYS A 110 -0.05 -4.98 -10.82
CA LYS A 110 1.29 -4.45 -10.52
C LYS A 110 2.26 -5.54 -10.07
N VAL A 111 1.84 -6.47 -9.21
CA VAL A 111 2.71 -7.55 -8.74
C VAL A 111 3.13 -8.47 -9.89
N ARG A 112 2.24 -8.72 -10.86
CA ARG A 112 2.51 -9.55 -12.03
C ARG A 112 3.51 -8.96 -13.06
N ARG A 113 3.94 -7.70 -12.89
CA ARG A 113 4.98 -7.06 -13.74
C ARG A 113 6.38 -7.10 -13.12
N LEU A 114 6.55 -7.76 -11.98
CA LEU A 114 7.84 -7.93 -11.30
C LEU A 114 8.58 -9.22 -11.70
N ASP A 115 7.98 -10.04 -12.57
CA ASP A 115 8.61 -11.16 -13.29
C ASP A 115 9.07 -10.69 -14.69
#